data_AF-A0A7J2X3H6-F1
#
_entry.id   AF-A0A7J2X3H6-F1
#
_cell.length_a   1.000
_cell.length_b   1.000
_cell.length_c   1.000
_cell.angle_alpha   90.00
_cell.angle_beta   90.00
_cell.angle_gamma   90.00
#
_symmetry.space_group_name_H-M   'P 1'
#
loop_
_entity.id
_entity.type
_entity.pdbx_description
1 polymer ?
#
loop_
_entity_poly.entity_id
_entity_poly.type
_entity_poly.pdbx_seq_one_letter_code
_entity_poly.pdbx_strand_id
1 'polypeptide(L)'
;MKRMGVARILEAVFSAVLIIEAVAIGYMLLKTPNPGPTKSTEELYKFGYSMLSSLCANNGLDRLIFDSNWNIRRGWEGDLKVVMNSLVPPNVVFNISIYNATYDEEGFIKLVRLNRVPISNVVDEEAFIKAGENILITYIYTTYNPVKDDIIILFIYLRLATLRGV
;
A
#
# COMPACT_ATOMS: atom_id res chain seq x y z
N MET A 1 17.75 19.66 62.52
CA MET A 1 16.43 19.22 62.03
C MET A 1 16.02 19.85 60.67
N LYS A 2 16.89 19.91 59.64
CA LYS A 2 16.53 20.48 58.32
C LYS A 2 16.65 19.52 57.12
N ARG A 3 17.45 18.45 57.23
CA ARG A 3 17.68 17.49 56.12
C ARG A 3 16.52 16.54 55.87
N MET A 4 15.80 16.11 56.91
CA MET A 4 14.67 15.18 56.79
C MET A 4 13.43 15.82 56.14
N GLY A 5 13.22 17.13 56.31
CA GLY A 5 12.10 17.84 55.67
C GLY A 5 12.32 18.00 54.17
N VAL A 6 13.54 18.34 53.76
CA VAL A 6 13.92 18.44 52.34
C VAL A 6 13.83 17.07 51.65
N ALA A 7 14.26 16.00 52.34
CA ALA A 7 14.14 14.64 51.81
C ALA A 7 12.68 14.23 51.57
N ARG A 8 11.77 14.52 52.51
CA ARG A 8 10.33 14.25 52.33
C ARG A 8 9.68 15.06 51.21
N ILE A 9 10.12 16.31 51.02
CA ILE A 9 9.62 17.14 49.92
C ILE A 9 10.11 16.58 48.57
N LEU A 10 11.38 16.19 48.47
CA LEU A 10 11.91 15.55 47.27
C LEU A 10 11.20 14.24 46.97
N GLU A 11 10.97 13.40 47.98
CA GLU A 11 10.23 12.15 47.85
C GLU A 11 8.81 12.39 47.31
N ALA A 12 8.08 13.36 47.88
CA ALA A 12 6.74 13.71 47.40
C ALA A 12 6.73 14.21 45.94
N VAL A 13 7.75 14.96 45.52
CA VAL A 13 7.89 15.43 44.13
C VAL A 13 8.15 14.25 43.19
N PHE A 14 9.07 13.35 43.54
CA PHE A 14 9.33 12.15 42.73
C PHE A 14 8.11 11.24 42.64
N SER A 15 7.38 11.04 43.74
CA SER A 15 6.13 10.28 43.73
C SER A 15 5.08 10.92 42.83
N ALA A 16 4.94 12.25 42.85
CA ALA A 16 3.99 12.95 41.98
C ALA A 16 4.34 12.79 40.49
N VAL A 17 5.62 12.90 40.14
CA VAL A 17 6.09 12.69 38.75
C VAL A 17 5.82 11.25 38.31
N LEU A 18 6.13 10.26 39.13
CA LEU A 18 5.89 8.85 38.83
C LEU A 18 4.40 8.55 38.64
N ILE A 19 3.52 9.17 39.43
CA ILE A 19 2.06 9.01 39.26
C ILE A 19 1.61 9.61 37.93
N ILE A 20 2.10 10.80 37.56
CA ILE A 20 1.75 11.45 36.28
C ILE A 20 2.23 10.59 35.10
N GLU A 21 3.45 10.06 35.14
CA GLU A 21 3.97 9.17 34.09
C GLU A 21 3.20 7.86 34.02
N ALA A 22 2.89 7.23 35.15
CA ALA A 22 2.10 6.01 35.20
C ALA A 22 0.70 6.21 34.60
N VAL A 23 0.06 7.35 34.88
CA VAL A 23 -1.22 7.71 34.27
C VAL A 23 -1.08 7.98 32.77
N ALA A 24 -0.02 8.66 32.34
CA ALA A 24 0.24 8.92 30.92
C ALA A 24 0.47 7.62 30.12
N ILE A 25 1.29 6.71 30.65
CA ILE A 25 1.54 5.38 30.06
C ILE A 25 0.25 4.57 30.08
N GLY A 26 -0.49 4.58 31.20
CA GLY A 26 -1.80 3.94 31.30
C GLY A 26 -2.78 4.46 30.25
N TYR A 27 -2.80 5.77 29.99
CA TYR A 27 -3.64 6.37 28.96
C TYR A 27 -3.22 5.95 27.55
N MET A 28 -1.91 5.82 27.28
CA MET A 28 -1.40 5.30 26.00
C MET A 28 -1.76 3.83 25.78
N LEU A 29 -1.76 3.00 26.84
CA LEU A 29 -2.12 1.58 26.77
C LEU A 29 -3.63 1.35 26.71
N LEU A 30 -4.42 2.20 27.38
CA LEU A 30 -5.88 2.17 27.39
C LEU A 30 -6.51 2.84 26.17
N LYS A 31 -5.71 3.52 25.34
CA LYS A 31 -6.14 3.98 24.01
C LYS A 31 -6.41 2.74 23.19
N THR A 32 -7.64 2.25 23.29
CA THR A 32 -8.14 1.11 22.53
C THR A 32 -7.80 1.34 21.05
N PRO A 33 -7.27 0.32 20.35
CA PRO A 33 -7.14 0.39 18.90
C PRO A 33 -8.53 0.73 18.38
N ASN A 34 -8.70 1.91 17.80
CA ASN A 34 -9.98 2.30 17.24
C ASN A 34 -10.33 1.24 16.18
N PRO A 35 -11.39 0.44 16.34
CA PRO A 35 -11.66 -0.68 15.43
C PRO A 35 -12.14 -0.21 14.05
N GLY A 36 -12.57 1.06 13.94
CA GLY A 36 -12.98 1.69 12.68
C GLY A 36 -11.88 1.60 11.60
N PRO A 37 -10.68 2.18 11.82
CA PRO A 37 -9.54 2.10 10.91
C PRO A 37 -9.17 0.69 10.47
N THR A 38 -9.26 -0.30 11.38
CA THR A 38 -8.88 -1.69 11.06
C THR A 38 -9.89 -2.33 10.12
N LYS A 39 -11.19 -2.08 10.32
CA LYS A 39 -12.27 -2.59 9.47
C LYS A 39 -12.24 -1.94 8.07
N SER A 40 -12.04 -0.63 7.99
CA SER A 40 -11.94 0.08 6.71
C SER A 40 -10.69 -0.30 5.92
N THR A 41 -9.57 -0.55 6.59
CA THR A 41 -8.36 -1.10 5.96
C THR A 41 -8.62 -2.47 5.32
N GLU A 42 -9.35 -3.36 6.01
CA GLU A 42 -9.72 -4.67 5.49
C GLU A 42 -10.69 -4.57 4.29
N GLU A 43 -11.67 -3.66 4.36
CA GLU A 43 -12.59 -3.37 3.26
C GLU A 43 -11.84 -2.83 2.03
N LEU A 44 -10.89 -1.91 2.23
CA LEU A 44 -10.05 -1.38 1.16
C LEU A 44 -9.16 -2.47 0.53
N TYR A 45 -8.66 -3.40 1.36
CA TYR A 45 -7.88 -4.54 0.88
C TYR A 45 -8.73 -5.48 0.02
N LYS A 46 -9.91 -5.85 0.50
CA LYS A 46 -10.88 -6.67 -0.24
C LYS A 46 -11.30 -6.01 -1.55
N PHE A 47 -11.54 -4.70 -1.52
CA PHE A 47 -11.85 -3.91 -2.72
C PHE A 47 -10.69 -3.98 -3.72
N GLY A 48 -9.47 -3.62 -3.31
CA GLY A 48 -8.32 -3.57 -4.22
C GLY A 48 -7.95 -4.94 -4.78
N TYR A 49 -8.05 -6.01 -3.98
CA TYR A 49 -7.82 -7.37 -4.45
C TYR A 49 -8.88 -7.80 -5.46
N SER A 50 -10.16 -7.53 -5.18
CA SER A 50 -11.26 -7.85 -6.11
C SER A 50 -11.12 -7.09 -7.41
N MET A 51 -10.77 -5.80 -7.35
CA MET A 51 -10.51 -4.96 -8.53
C MET A 51 -9.38 -5.53 -9.38
N LEU A 52 -8.23 -5.87 -8.78
CA LEU A 52 -7.11 -6.49 -9.50
C LEU A 52 -7.50 -7.84 -10.12
N SER A 53 -8.22 -8.66 -9.35
CA SER A 53 -8.74 -9.95 -9.84
C SER A 53 -9.66 -9.77 -11.05
N SER A 54 -10.57 -8.81 -11.01
CA SER A 54 -11.46 -8.49 -12.14
C SER A 54 -10.71 -7.91 -13.35
N LEU A 55 -9.65 -7.12 -13.14
CA LEU A 55 -8.80 -6.61 -14.21
C LEU A 55 -8.00 -7.72 -14.90
N CYS A 56 -7.52 -8.69 -14.12
CA CYS A 56 -6.76 -9.82 -14.62
C CYS A 56 -7.67 -10.91 -15.23
N ALA A 57 -8.94 -10.94 -14.86
CA ALA A 57 -9.91 -11.88 -15.41
C ALA A 57 -10.02 -11.72 -16.93
N ASN A 58 -10.19 -12.86 -17.64
CA ASN A 58 -10.36 -12.91 -19.09
C ASN A 58 -9.24 -12.19 -19.89
N ASN A 59 -8.02 -12.15 -19.34
CA ASN A 59 -6.84 -11.54 -19.94
C ASN A 59 -7.02 -10.03 -20.18
N GLY A 60 -7.79 -9.35 -19.33
CA GLY A 60 -8.01 -7.90 -19.42
C GLY A 60 -6.71 -7.11 -19.31
N LEU A 61 -5.83 -7.50 -18.37
CA LEU A 61 -4.52 -6.90 -18.21
C LEU A 61 -3.59 -7.15 -19.41
N ASP A 62 -3.62 -8.35 -19.99
CA ASP A 62 -2.81 -8.67 -21.18
C ASP A 62 -3.15 -7.76 -22.35
N ARG A 63 -4.45 -7.54 -22.59
CA ARG A 63 -4.94 -6.67 -23.66
C ARG A 63 -4.57 -5.20 -23.45
N LEU A 64 -4.23 -4.80 -22.23
CA LEU A 64 -3.71 -3.47 -21.95
C LEU A 64 -2.19 -3.41 -22.19
N ILE A 65 -1.44 -4.37 -21.65
CA ILE A 65 0.03 -4.35 -21.64
C ILE A 65 0.63 -4.76 -22.98
N PHE A 66 0.08 -5.79 -23.62
CA PHE A 66 0.68 -6.43 -24.78
C PHE A 66 -0.07 -6.13 -26.08
N ASP A 67 0.67 -6.03 -27.19
CA ASP A 67 0.12 -6.01 -28.54
C ASP A 67 -0.10 -7.43 -29.10
N SER A 68 -0.60 -7.53 -30.34
CA SER A 68 -0.86 -8.82 -30.99
C SER A 68 0.39 -9.70 -31.16
N ASN A 69 1.58 -9.10 -31.15
CA ASN A 69 2.86 -9.79 -31.24
C ASN A 69 3.50 -10.01 -29.86
N TRP A 70 2.74 -9.78 -28.78
CA TRP A 70 3.18 -9.92 -27.41
C TRP A 70 4.37 -9.03 -27.02
N ASN A 71 4.49 -7.87 -27.68
CA ASN A 71 5.38 -6.81 -27.24
C ASN A 71 4.64 -5.82 -26.34
N ILE A 72 5.37 -5.15 -25.45
CA ILE A 72 4.79 -4.10 -24.59
C ILE A 72 4.27 -2.96 -25.46
N ARG A 73 2.96 -2.72 -25.41
CA ARG A 73 2.28 -1.67 -26.16
C ARG A 73 2.73 -0.29 -25.70
N ARG A 74 2.93 0.65 -26.61
CA ARG A 74 3.24 2.04 -26.21
C ARG A 74 2.03 2.69 -25.54
N GLY A 75 2.26 3.34 -24.40
CA GLY A 75 1.23 4.12 -23.69
C GLY A 75 0.29 3.29 -22.82
N TRP A 76 0.52 1.98 -22.66
CA TRP A 76 -0.29 1.10 -21.82
C TRP A 76 -0.41 1.59 -20.38
N GLU A 77 0.62 2.28 -19.85
CA GLU A 77 0.60 2.87 -18.52
C GLU A 77 -0.50 3.94 -18.38
N GLY A 78 -0.71 4.74 -19.43
CA GLY A 78 -1.74 5.77 -19.50
C GLY A 78 -3.14 5.15 -19.56
N ASP A 79 -3.31 4.13 -20.41
CA ASP A 79 -4.58 3.41 -20.52
C ASP A 79 -4.96 2.74 -19.20
N LEU A 80 -4.00 2.07 -18.54
CA LEU A 80 -4.22 1.48 -17.24
C LEU A 80 -4.54 2.53 -16.18
N LYS A 81 -3.87 3.70 -16.20
CA LYS A 81 -4.21 4.80 -15.30
C LYS A 81 -5.67 5.26 -15.47
N VAL A 82 -6.16 5.36 -16.71
CA VAL A 82 -7.56 5.73 -17.00
C VAL A 82 -8.53 4.67 -16.47
N VAL A 83 -8.25 3.39 -16.74
CA VAL A 83 -9.06 2.27 -16.22
C VAL A 83 -9.10 2.30 -14.70
N MET A 84 -7.94 2.42 -14.04
CA MET A 84 -7.86 2.48 -12.58
C MET A 84 -8.64 3.68 -12.01
N ASN A 85 -8.54 4.87 -12.61
CA ASN A 85 -9.33 6.04 -12.21
C ASN A 85 -10.85 5.80 -12.32
N SER A 86 -11.30 4.97 -13.25
CA SER A 86 -12.73 4.65 -13.40
C SER A 86 -13.24 3.63 -12.36
N LEU A 87 -12.35 2.81 -11.80
CA LEU A 87 -12.68 1.75 -10.85
C LEU A 87 -12.52 2.21 -9.40
N VAL A 88 -11.53 3.06 -9.14
CA VAL A 88 -11.20 3.54 -7.81
C VAL A 88 -12.18 4.65 -7.38
N PRO A 89 -12.74 4.59 -6.16
CA PRO A 89 -13.64 5.63 -5.66
C PRO A 89 -12.97 7.03 -5.62
N PRO A 90 -13.75 8.13 -5.71
CA PRO A 90 -13.19 9.49 -5.78
C PRO A 90 -12.33 9.92 -4.58
N ASN A 91 -12.56 9.34 -3.41
CA ASN A 91 -11.83 9.63 -2.17
C ASN A 91 -10.62 8.69 -1.94
N VAL A 92 -10.28 7.85 -2.91
CA VAL A 92 -9.18 6.88 -2.81
C VAL A 92 -8.07 7.27 -3.77
N VAL A 93 -6.85 7.31 -3.26
CA VAL A 93 -5.63 7.49 -4.05
C VAL A 93 -4.97 6.14 -4.32
N PHE A 94 -4.36 5.99 -5.48
CA PHE A 94 -3.70 4.76 -5.89
C PHE A 94 -2.34 4.99 -6.52
N ASN A 95 -1.44 4.02 -6.37
CA ASN A 95 -0.20 3.91 -7.12
C ASN A 95 0.04 2.44 -7.43
N ILE A 96 0.18 2.10 -8.70
CA ILE A 96 0.40 0.73 -9.15
C ILE A 96 1.75 0.61 -9.87
N SER A 97 2.50 -0.44 -9.51
CA SER A 97 3.73 -0.82 -10.19
C SER A 97 3.65 -2.29 -10.57
N ILE A 98 4.04 -2.59 -11.81
CA ILE A 98 3.99 -3.94 -12.37
C ILE A 98 5.41 -4.38 -12.72
N TYR A 99 5.76 -5.58 -12.30
CA TYR A 99 7.06 -6.19 -12.53
C TYR A 99 6.86 -7.50 -13.26
N ASN A 100 7.73 -7.79 -14.23
CA ASN A 100 7.84 -9.09 -14.84
C ASN A 100 8.90 -9.91 -14.07
N ALA A 101 8.57 -11.13 -13.69
CA ALA A 101 9.53 -12.08 -13.15
C ALA A 101 10.26 -12.76 -14.31
N THR A 102 11.55 -12.49 -14.42
CA THR A 102 12.45 -13.10 -15.41
C THR A 102 13.56 -13.84 -14.69
N TYR A 103 14.35 -14.63 -15.42
CA TYR A 103 15.62 -15.12 -14.92
C TYR A 103 16.72 -14.12 -15.26
N ASP A 104 17.74 -14.02 -14.39
CA ASP A 104 19.00 -13.35 -14.72
C ASP A 104 19.97 -14.31 -15.43
N GLU A 105 21.17 -13.82 -15.77
CA GLU A 105 22.20 -14.60 -16.47
C GLU A 105 22.74 -15.77 -15.64
N GLU A 106 22.55 -15.73 -14.31
CA GLU A 106 22.98 -16.76 -13.35
C GLU A 106 21.85 -17.76 -13.01
N GLY A 107 20.65 -17.54 -13.55
CA GLY A 107 19.48 -18.41 -13.36
C GLY A 107 18.62 -18.07 -12.13
N PHE A 108 18.85 -16.95 -11.45
CA PHE A 108 18.01 -16.49 -10.34
C PHE A 108 16.82 -15.68 -10.83
N ILE A 109 15.72 -15.71 -10.05
CA ILE A 109 14.53 -14.91 -10.36
C ILE A 109 14.81 -13.44 -10.08
N LYS A 110 14.60 -12.60 -11.10
CA LYS A 110 14.71 -11.15 -11.05
C LYS A 110 13.37 -10.51 -11.40
N LEU A 111 12.96 -9.53 -10.61
CA LEU A 111 11.80 -8.70 -10.90
C LEU A 111 12.24 -7.47 -11.70
N VAL A 112 11.79 -7.38 -12.96
CA VAL A 112 12.06 -6.25 -13.85
C VAL A 112 10.81 -5.39 -13.95
N ARG A 113 10.92 -4.13 -13.54
CA ARG A 113 9.79 -3.18 -13.60
C ARG A 113 9.37 -2.98 -15.05
N LEU A 114 8.09 -3.16 -15.35
CA LEU A 114 7.52 -2.96 -16.68
C LEU A 114 7.14 -1.51 -16.94
N ASN A 115 6.52 -0.85 -15.97
CA ASN A 115 6.02 0.51 -16.15
C ASN A 115 7.18 1.51 -16.21
N ARG A 116 7.20 2.33 -17.26
CA ARG A 116 8.23 3.38 -17.47
C ARG A 116 7.82 4.71 -16.86
N VAL A 117 6.52 4.93 -16.75
CA VAL A 117 5.89 6.13 -16.19
C VAL A 117 5.09 5.72 -14.95
N PRO A 118 4.96 6.59 -13.93
CA PRO A 118 4.10 6.31 -12.78
C PRO A 118 2.64 6.13 -13.17
N ILE A 119 2.02 5.05 -12.70
CA ILE A 119 0.59 4.77 -12.88
C ILE A 119 -0.08 5.11 -11.54
N SER A 120 -0.40 6.38 -11.37
CA SER A 120 -0.97 6.91 -10.12
C SER A 120 -1.89 8.09 -10.40
N ASN A 121 -2.91 8.27 -9.55
CA ASN A 121 -3.78 9.45 -9.57
C ASN A 121 -3.27 10.62 -8.71
N VAL A 122 -2.13 10.45 -8.02
CA VAL A 122 -1.44 11.50 -7.29
C VAL A 122 -0.03 11.68 -7.82
N VAL A 123 0.48 12.90 -7.72
CA VAL A 123 1.86 13.24 -8.09
C VAL A 123 2.78 13.15 -6.86
N ASP A 124 2.26 13.54 -5.69
CA ASP A 124 3.01 13.64 -4.46
C ASP A 124 2.79 12.42 -3.55
N GLU A 125 3.88 11.81 -3.08
CA GLU A 125 3.84 10.72 -2.12
C GLU A 125 3.32 11.16 -0.75
N GLU A 126 3.38 12.46 -0.41
CA GLU A 126 2.80 12.98 0.83
C GLU A 126 1.31 12.65 0.96
N ALA A 127 0.58 12.52 -0.16
CA ALA A 127 -0.81 12.13 -0.16
C ALA A 127 -1.03 10.76 0.53
N PHE A 128 -0.09 9.83 0.36
CA PHE A 128 -0.13 8.52 1.00
C PHE A 128 0.29 8.55 2.47
N ILE A 129 1.17 9.49 2.85
CA ILE A 129 1.64 9.66 4.24
C ILE A 129 0.55 10.33 5.10
N LYS A 130 -0.16 11.31 4.54
CA LYS A 130 -1.25 12.04 5.20
C LYS A 130 -2.58 11.28 5.18
N ALA A 131 -2.68 10.23 4.36
CA ALA A 131 -3.89 9.42 4.28
C ALA A 131 -4.21 8.71 5.60
N GLY A 132 -5.50 8.50 5.84
CA GLY A 132 -5.97 7.86 7.07
C GLY A 132 -5.68 6.37 7.08
N GLU A 133 -6.07 5.67 6.02
CA GLU A 133 -5.77 4.26 5.81
C GLU A 133 -4.88 4.12 4.57
N ASN A 134 -3.87 3.27 4.67
CA ASN A 134 -2.92 3.00 3.60
C ASN A 134 -2.64 1.51 3.55
N ILE A 135 -2.79 0.91 2.38
CA ILE A 135 -2.54 -0.51 2.17
C ILE A 135 -1.65 -0.72 0.95
N LEU A 136 -0.89 -1.82 1.00
CA LEU A 136 -0.17 -2.36 -0.13
C LEU A 136 -0.70 -3.76 -0.42
N ILE A 137 -1.18 -3.96 -1.64
CA ILE A 137 -1.67 -5.24 -2.14
C ILE A 137 -0.62 -5.78 -3.10
N THR A 138 -0.22 -7.04 -2.90
CA THR A 138 0.59 -7.77 -3.86
C THR A 138 -0.30 -8.80 -4.54
N TYR A 139 -0.39 -8.74 -5.86
CA TYR A 139 -1.16 -9.67 -6.67
C TYR A 139 -0.24 -10.29 -7.72
N ILE A 140 -0.22 -11.62 -7.79
CA ILE A 140 0.58 -12.37 -8.77
C ILE A 140 -0.37 -12.79 -9.87
N TYR A 141 -0.05 -12.37 -11.09
CA TYR A 141 -0.81 -12.70 -12.28
C TYR A 141 0.06 -13.50 -13.23
N THR A 142 -0.45 -14.64 -13.69
CA THR A 142 0.25 -15.52 -14.63
C THR A 142 -0.51 -15.52 -15.95
N THR A 143 0.20 -15.29 -17.04
CA THR A 143 -0.35 -15.35 -18.40
C THR A 143 0.57 -16.14 -19.32
N TYR A 144 0.05 -16.57 -20.48
CA TYR A 144 0.77 -17.35 -21.48
C TYR A 144 0.92 -16.54 -22.76
N ASN A 145 2.15 -16.44 -23.23
CA ASN A 145 2.49 -15.79 -24.49
C ASN A 145 2.57 -16.84 -25.62
N PRO A 146 1.56 -16.91 -26.51
CA PRO A 146 1.49 -17.86 -27.61
C PRO A 146 2.51 -17.60 -28.73
N VAL A 147 3.15 -16.43 -28.78
CA VAL A 147 4.11 -16.10 -29.83
C VAL A 147 5.47 -16.73 -29.54
N LYS A 148 5.88 -16.76 -28.26
CA LYS A 148 7.16 -17.33 -27.82
C LYS A 148 7.02 -18.66 -27.09
N ASP A 149 5.80 -19.14 -26.91
CA ASP A 149 5.47 -20.36 -26.17
C ASP A 149 6.02 -20.35 -24.73
N ASP A 150 5.88 -19.20 -24.04
CA ASP A 150 6.39 -18.98 -22.69
C ASP A 150 5.33 -18.48 -21.71
N ILE A 151 5.58 -18.72 -20.42
CA ILE A 151 4.74 -18.24 -19.31
C ILE A 151 5.33 -16.93 -18.79
N ILE A 152 4.50 -15.91 -18.70
CA ILE A 152 4.83 -14.61 -18.11
C ILE A 152 4.20 -14.52 -16.73
N ILE A 153 4.99 -14.16 -15.72
CA ILE A 153 4.53 -13.97 -14.36
C ILE A 153 4.71 -12.50 -13.99
N LEU A 154 3.60 -11.82 -13.74
CA LEU A 154 3.54 -10.42 -13.37
C LEU A 154 3.28 -10.27 -11.86
N PHE A 155 4.17 -9.54 -11.20
CA PHE A 155 3.97 -9.07 -9.84
C PHE A 155 3.39 -7.67 -9.87
N ILE A 156 2.19 -7.52 -9.34
CA ILE A 156 1.44 -6.27 -9.28
C ILE A 156 1.45 -5.78 -7.85
N TYR A 157 2.07 -4.63 -7.63
CA TYR A 157 2.05 -3.91 -6.37
C TYR A 157 1.09 -2.75 -6.50
N LEU A 158 -0.04 -2.82 -5.80
CA LEU A 158 -1.06 -1.78 -5.75
C LEU A 158 -1.08 -1.16 -4.35
N ARG A 159 -0.71 0.12 -4.27
CA ARG A 159 -0.91 0.92 -3.08
C ARG A 159 -2.25 1.64 -3.18
N LEU A 160 -3.10 1.52 -2.16
CA LEU A 160 -4.34 2.28 -2.03
C LEU A 160 -4.34 3.04 -0.72
N ALA A 161 -4.93 4.23 -0.72
CA ALA A 161 -5.14 4.96 0.51
C ALA A 161 -6.41 5.82 0.46
N THR A 162 -7.10 5.94 1.59
CA THR A 162 -8.29 6.79 1.73
C THR A 162 -7.87 8.19 2.19
N LEU A 163 -8.27 9.20 1.42
CA LEU A 163 -8.11 10.59 1.85
C LEU A 163 -9.11 10.85 2.97
N ARG A 164 -8.61 11.24 4.15
CA ARG A 164 -9.48 11.80 5.19
C ARG A 164 -9.94 13.16 4.70
N GLY A 165 -11.24 13.39 4.71
CA GLY A 165 -11.81 14.70 4.40
C GLY A 165 -11.12 15.76 5.26
N VAL A 166 -10.69 16.84 4.60
CA VAL A 166 -10.37 18.10 5.27
C VAL A 166 -11.64 18.64 5.92
#